data_AF-A0A5B7B8I3-F1
#
_entry.id   AF-A0A5B7B8I3-F1
#
_cell.length_a   1.000
_cell.length_b   1.000
_cell.length_c   1.000
_cell.angle_alpha   90.00
_cell.angle_beta   90.00
_cell.angle_gamma   90.00
#
_symmetry.space_group_name_H-M   'P 1'
#
loop_
_entity.id
_entity.type
_entity.pdbx_description
1 polymer ?
#
loop_
_entity_poly.entity_id
_entity_poly.type
_entity_poly.pdbx_seq_one_letter_code
_entity_poly.pdbx_strand_id
1 'polypeptide(L)'
;VGRNQRLKVGYVSSDFGNHPLSHLMGSVFGMHSRENVEVFCYALSPNDGTEWRLRIQSEAEHFIDVSAMSSDMIAKLINEDKIQILVNLNGYTKGARNEIFAMQPAPIQVSYMGFPGTTGATCIDYLVTDEFVSPLRFSHIYSEKLVHLPHCYFVNDYKQKNLDVLYPNCQHKRSDYGLPEDKFIFACFNQLYKMDPEIFDTWCNILKRVPNSALWLLRFPAAGEMRLRAYAVAKGVLPEQIIFTDVAMKNEHIRRSALADLFLDTPLCNAHTTGTDILWAGLPMVTLPLEKMATRVAGSLCLATGLGEDMIVYSMKEYEERAVALALNRPKLQDLANKLKAARLSCPLFDTARWVRNLDRAYFKMWNLHCSGQHPQHFKVTENDMDFPYDR
;
A
#
# COMPACT_ATOMS: atom_id res chain seq x y z
N VAL A 1 -9.15 -20.82 -32.11
CA VAL A 1 -9.16 -19.37 -31.76
C VAL A 1 -7.75 -18.85 -31.99
N GLY A 2 -7.58 -17.70 -32.66
CA GLY A 2 -6.33 -17.31 -33.32
C GLY A 2 -5.17 -16.99 -32.35
N ARG A 3 -3.99 -17.51 -32.66
CA ARG A 3 -2.68 -17.44 -31.95
C ARG A 3 -2.09 -16.03 -31.68
N ASN A 4 -2.90 -14.97 -31.70
CA ASN A 4 -2.41 -13.58 -31.71
C ASN A 4 -3.27 -12.56 -30.94
N GLN A 5 -4.13 -12.98 -30.02
CA GLN A 5 -4.91 -12.04 -29.21
C GLN A 5 -4.18 -11.70 -27.90
N ARG A 6 -4.14 -10.39 -27.59
CA ARG A 6 -3.66 -9.87 -26.30
C ARG A 6 -4.60 -10.31 -25.18
N LEU A 7 -4.08 -10.50 -23.99
CA LEU A 7 -4.85 -10.79 -22.79
C LEU A 7 -5.58 -9.52 -22.34
N LYS A 8 -6.91 -9.54 -22.35
CA LYS A 8 -7.77 -8.45 -21.92
C LYS A 8 -7.94 -8.47 -20.41
N VAL A 9 -7.44 -7.44 -19.75
CA VAL A 9 -7.49 -7.26 -18.29
C VAL A 9 -8.34 -6.04 -17.97
N GLY A 10 -9.39 -6.23 -17.17
CA GLY A 10 -10.26 -5.17 -16.70
C GLY A 10 -10.00 -4.83 -15.24
N TYR A 11 -9.86 -3.55 -14.91
CA TYR A 11 -9.76 -3.03 -13.54
C TYR A 11 -11.03 -2.29 -13.17
N VAL A 12 -11.71 -2.72 -12.11
CA VAL A 12 -12.93 -2.07 -11.63
C VAL A 12 -12.63 -1.34 -10.33
N SER A 13 -12.91 -0.03 -10.30
CA SER A 13 -12.68 0.77 -9.11
C SER A 13 -13.61 1.98 -8.98
N SER A 14 -14.06 2.29 -7.77
CA SER A 14 -14.61 3.61 -7.42
C SER A 14 -13.55 4.68 -7.16
N ASP A 15 -12.27 4.29 -7.15
CA ASP A 15 -11.20 5.10 -6.58
C ASP A 15 -10.24 5.68 -7.65
N PHE A 16 -10.68 5.69 -8.91
CA PHE A 16 -10.03 6.42 -10.01
C PHE A 16 -10.30 7.93 -9.86
N GLY A 17 -9.47 8.60 -9.06
CA GLY A 17 -9.61 10.00 -8.65
C GLY A 17 -8.59 10.36 -7.56
N ASN A 18 -8.83 11.40 -6.75
CA ASN A 18 -7.96 11.75 -5.63
C ASN A 18 -8.15 10.80 -4.43
N HIS A 19 -7.64 9.58 -4.57
CA HIS A 19 -7.71 8.51 -3.58
C HIS A 19 -6.36 7.79 -3.46
N PRO A 20 -5.97 7.25 -2.29
CA PRO A 20 -4.73 6.50 -2.11
C PRO A 20 -4.46 5.42 -3.17
N LEU A 21 -5.50 4.73 -3.66
CA LEU A 21 -5.35 3.74 -4.74
C LEU A 21 -4.74 4.38 -5.99
N SER A 22 -5.29 5.50 -6.47
CA SER A 22 -4.79 6.21 -7.65
C SER A 22 -3.43 6.84 -7.43
N HIS A 23 -3.12 7.28 -6.20
CA HIS A 23 -1.79 7.78 -5.85
C HIS A 23 -0.70 6.71 -5.98
N LEU A 24 -1.06 5.45 -5.73
CA LEU A 24 -0.14 4.33 -5.73
C LEU A 24 -0.09 3.59 -7.07
N MET A 25 -1.25 3.36 -7.69
CA MET A 25 -1.35 2.54 -8.90
C MET A 25 -1.36 3.35 -10.20
N GLY A 26 -1.36 4.69 -10.14
CA GLY A 26 -1.85 5.47 -11.27
C GLY A 26 -1.17 5.22 -12.61
N SER A 27 0.12 4.81 -12.66
CA SER A 27 0.78 4.45 -13.92
C SER A 27 0.85 2.95 -14.21
N VAL A 28 0.41 2.09 -13.30
CA VAL A 28 0.29 0.63 -13.53
C VAL A 28 -0.50 0.36 -14.81
N PHE A 29 -1.65 1.02 -14.96
CA PHE A 29 -2.58 0.80 -16.07
C PHE A 29 -1.97 1.10 -17.45
N GLY A 30 -1.06 2.07 -17.53
CA GLY A 30 -0.34 2.43 -18.77
C GLY A 30 0.98 1.69 -18.98
N MET A 31 1.50 1.01 -17.95
CA MET A 31 2.82 0.33 -17.97
C MET A 31 2.76 -1.13 -18.41
N HIS A 32 1.57 -1.73 -18.52
CA HIS A 32 1.41 -3.07 -19.05
C HIS A 32 2.00 -3.20 -20.46
N SER A 33 2.55 -4.37 -20.79
CA SER A 33 3.08 -4.60 -22.15
C SER A 33 1.96 -4.53 -23.19
N ARG A 34 1.95 -3.48 -24.01
CA ARG A 34 0.96 -3.31 -25.10
C ARG A 34 1.05 -4.40 -26.17
N GLU A 35 2.13 -5.18 -26.21
CA GLU A 35 2.24 -6.33 -27.11
C GLU A 35 1.44 -7.54 -26.60
N ASN A 36 1.22 -7.63 -25.28
CA ASN A 36 0.71 -8.85 -24.64
C ASN A 36 -0.60 -8.62 -23.88
N VAL A 37 -0.82 -7.45 -23.29
CA VAL A 37 -1.96 -7.15 -22.40
C VAL A 37 -2.71 -5.94 -22.91
N GLU A 38 -4.04 -6.06 -23.06
CA GLU A 38 -4.97 -4.97 -23.40
C GLU A 38 -5.74 -4.57 -22.14
N VAL A 39 -5.60 -3.31 -21.71
CA VAL A 39 -6.07 -2.83 -20.40
C VAL A 39 -7.37 -2.05 -20.53
N PHE A 40 -8.34 -2.40 -19.68
CA PHE A 40 -9.62 -1.70 -19.52
C PHE A 40 -9.76 -1.20 -18.09
N CYS A 41 -10.14 0.06 -17.88
CA CYS A 41 -10.45 0.64 -16.58
C CYS A 41 -11.93 1.02 -16.53
N TYR A 42 -12.71 0.36 -15.65
CA TYR A 42 -14.12 0.62 -15.42
C TYR A 42 -14.29 1.46 -14.15
N ALA A 43 -14.57 2.76 -14.32
CA ALA A 43 -14.73 3.70 -13.22
C ALA A 43 -16.14 3.68 -12.65
N LEU A 44 -16.26 3.26 -11.39
CA LEU A 44 -17.53 3.24 -10.65
C LEU A 44 -17.91 4.62 -10.09
N SER A 45 -17.00 5.60 -10.16
CA SER A 45 -17.20 6.97 -9.70
C SER A 45 -17.10 7.98 -10.86
N PRO A 46 -17.90 9.07 -10.80
CA PRO A 46 -17.81 10.15 -11.78
C PRO A 46 -16.42 10.77 -11.80
N ASN A 47 -16.08 11.42 -12.91
CA ASN A 47 -14.85 12.19 -13.00
C ASN A 47 -14.84 13.34 -11.96
N ASP A 48 -13.86 13.32 -11.06
CA ASP A 48 -13.68 14.34 -10.02
C ASP A 48 -12.85 15.56 -10.47
N GLY A 49 -12.41 15.58 -11.73
CA GLY A 49 -11.62 16.65 -12.33
C GLY A 49 -10.16 16.71 -11.86
N THR A 50 -9.72 15.74 -11.05
CA THR A 50 -8.37 15.76 -10.47
C THR A 50 -7.32 15.26 -11.45
N GLU A 51 -6.07 15.66 -11.23
CA GLU A 51 -4.95 15.22 -12.07
C GLU A 51 -4.82 13.68 -12.12
N TRP A 52 -5.22 12.99 -11.04
CA TRP A 52 -5.18 11.54 -10.93
C TRP A 52 -6.13 10.88 -11.92
N ARG A 53 -7.39 11.33 -11.95
CA ARG A 53 -8.42 10.81 -12.87
C ARG A 53 -8.04 11.08 -14.32
N LEU A 54 -7.67 12.33 -14.63
CA LEU A 54 -7.31 12.74 -15.99
C LEU A 54 -6.10 11.97 -16.53
N ARG A 55 -5.11 11.72 -15.67
CA ARG A 55 -3.91 10.97 -16.06
C ARG A 55 -4.21 9.50 -16.32
N ILE A 56 -4.90 8.82 -15.41
CA ILE A 56 -5.29 7.41 -15.61
C ILE A 56 -6.11 7.26 -16.89
N GLN A 57 -7.03 8.20 -17.15
CA GLN A 57 -7.80 8.27 -18.40
C GLN A 57 -6.91 8.38 -19.65
N SER A 58 -5.80 9.12 -19.57
CA SER A 58 -4.88 9.31 -20.70
C SER A 58 -3.88 8.17 -20.90
N GLU A 59 -3.51 7.47 -19.83
CA GLU A 59 -2.47 6.42 -19.84
C GLU A 59 -3.05 5.03 -20.09
N ALA A 60 -4.25 4.75 -19.55
CA ALA A 60 -4.97 3.50 -19.81
C ALA A 60 -5.39 3.41 -21.28
N GLU A 61 -5.36 2.20 -21.85
CA GLU A 61 -5.75 2.00 -23.24
C GLU A 61 -7.25 2.22 -23.45
N HIS A 62 -8.07 1.68 -22.55
CA HIS A 62 -9.50 1.91 -22.51
C HIS A 62 -9.90 2.38 -21.11
N PHE A 63 -10.48 3.58 -21.02
CA PHE A 63 -11.06 4.08 -19.77
C PHE A 63 -12.54 4.36 -19.96
N ILE A 64 -13.38 3.67 -19.19
CA ILE A 64 -14.82 3.66 -19.35
C ILE A 64 -15.46 4.17 -18.05
N ASP A 65 -16.15 5.30 -18.13
CA ASP A 65 -16.97 5.79 -17.02
C ASP A 65 -18.29 5.02 -16.99
N VAL A 66 -18.46 4.19 -15.96
CA VAL A 66 -19.66 3.38 -15.76
C VAL A 66 -20.44 3.82 -14.51
N SER A 67 -20.11 4.98 -13.95
CA SER A 67 -20.66 5.44 -12.67
C SER A 67 -22.18 5.63 -12.69
N ALA A 68 -22.75 5.99 -13.84
CA ALA A 68 -24.19 6.15 -14.04
C ALA A 68 -24.94 4.86 -14.41
N MET A 69 -24.24 3.74 -14.63
CA MET A 69 -24.83 2.46 -15.05
C MET A 69 -25.23 1.60 -13.85
N SER A 70 -26.26 0.77 -13.99
CA SER A 70 -26.62 -0.27 -13.01
C SER A 70 -25.63 -1.44 -13.07
N SER A 71 -25.56 -2.26 -12.01
CA SER A 71 -24.46 -3.24 -11.88
C SER A 71 -24.56 -4.33 -12.94
N ASP A 72 -25.79 -4.69 -13.33
CA ASP A 72 -26.10 -5.65 -14.38
C ASP A 72 -25.67 -5.14 -15.76
N MET A 73 -25.89 -3.85 -16.05
CA MET A 73 -25.40 -3.23 -17.29
C MET A 73 -23.87 -3.22 -17.35
N ILE A 74 -23.19 -2.97 -16.22
CA ILE A 74 -21.73 -3.00 -16.15
C ILE A 74 -21.20 -4.41 -16.38
N ALA A 75 -21.79 -5.42 -15.73
CA ALA A 75 -21.41 -6.81 -15.94
C ALA A 75 -21.61 -7.24 -17.41
N LYS A 76 -22.73 -6.84 -18.03
CA LYS A 76 -22.98 -7.08 -19.45
C LYS A 76 -21.90 -6.45 -20.34
N LEU A 77 -21.56 -5.18 -20.10
CA LEU A 77 -20.51 -4.48 -20.85
C LEU A 77 -19.14 -5.19 -20.72
N ILE A 78 -18.74 -5.55 -19.50
CA ILE A 78 -17.49 -6.30 -19.25
C ILE A 78 -17.46 -7.61 -20.03
N ASN A 79 -18.60 -8.31 -20.11
CA ASN A 79 -18.72 -9.55 -20.87
C ASN A 79 -18.65 -9.31 -22.39
N GLU A 80 -19.30 -8.26 -22.90
CA GLU A 80 -19.25 -7.85 -24.30
C GLU A 80 -17.84 -7.42 -24.74
N ASP A 81 -17.09 -6.77 -23.86
CA ASP A 81 -15.67 -6.44 -24.05
C ASP A 81 -14.77 -7.69 -24.08
N LYS A 82 -15.29 -8.84 -23.64
CA LYS A 82 -14.60 -10.13 -23.52
C LYS A 82 -13.40 -10.06 -22.59
N ILE A 83 -13.56 -9.39 -21.45
CA ILE A 83 -12.52 -9.36 -20.41
C ILE A 83 -12.23 -10.77 -19.94
N GLN A 84 -10.95 -11.14 -19.94
CA GLN A 84 -10.48 -12.47 -19.54
C GLN A 84 -10.12 -12.51 -18.06
N ILE A 85 -9.53 -11.43 -17.55
CA ILE A 85 -9.21 -11.26 -16.12
C ILE A 85 -9.83 -9.96 -15.63
N LEU A 86 -10.73 -10.05 -14.66
CA LEU A 86 -11.36 -8.89 -14.03
C LEU A 86 -10.83 -8.68 -12.62
N VAL A 87 -10.27 -7.50 -12.36
CA VAL A 87 -9.59 -7.14 -11.11
C VAL A 87 -10.49 -6.20 -10.30
N ASN A 88 -10.87 -6.66 -9.11
CA ASN A 88 -11.54 -5.89 -8.08
C ASN A 88 -10.51 -5.07 -7.30
N LEU A 89 -10.51 -3.74 -7.48
CA LEU A 89 -9.64 -2.81 -6.77
C LEU A 89 -10.31 -2.13 -5.56
N ASN A 90 -11.49 -2.58 -5.14
CA ASN A 90 -12.20 -2.03 -3.98
C ASN A 90 -12.26 -3.02 -2.81
N GLY A 91 -12.70 -4.25 -3.05
CA GLY A 91 -13.12 -5.20 -2.01
C GLY A 91 -14.31 -4.66 -1.21
N TYR A 92 -14.20 -4.56 0.11
CA TYR A 92 -15.26 -4.05 1.00
C TYR A 92 -15.05 -2.60 1.45
N THR A 93 -14.67 -1.73 0.52
CA THR A 93 -14.51 -0.29 0.76
C THR A 93 -15.70 0.51 0.21
N LYS A 94 -15.77 1.78 0.59
CA LYS A 94 -16.82 2.70 0.14
C LYS A 94 -16.82 2.78 -1.39
N GLY A 95 -17.99 2.65 -2.01
CA GLY A 95 -18.15 2.74 -3.47
C GLY A 95 -17.98 1.42 -4.20
N ALA A 96 -17.62 0.34 -3.51
CA ALA A 96 -17.58 -1.00 -4.08
C ALA A 96 -18.95 -1.42 -4.64
N ARG A 97 -18.92 -2.15 -5.75
CA ARG A 97 -20.10 -2.76 -6.40
C ARG A 97 -19.83 -4.23 -6.67
N ASN A 98 -19.71 -4.99 -5.59
CA ASN A 98 -19.30 -6.40 -5.63
C ASN A 98 -20.32 -7.30 -6.34
N GLU A 99 -21.56 -6.83 -6.55
CA GLU A 99 -22.58 -7.51 -7.33
C GLU A 99 -22.13 -7.72 -8.79
N ILE A 100 -21.29 -6.82 -9.33
CA ILE A 100 -20.68 -6.99 -10.67
C ILE A 100 -19.91 -8.29 -10.73
N PHE A 101 -19.09 -8.57 -9.71
CA PHE A 101 -18.28 -9.78 -9.62
C PHE A 101 -19.13 -11.02 -9.28
N ALA A 102 -20.22 -10.85 -8.52
CA ALA A 102 -21.15 -11.94 -8.24
C ALA A 102 -21.86 -12.45 -9.52
N MET A 103 -22.02 -11.59 -10.54
CA MET A 103 -22.55 -11.97 -11.86
C MET A 103 -21.51 -12.66 -12.76
N GLN A 104 -20.25 -12.74 -12.34
CA GLN A 104 -19.14 -13.43 -13.03
C GLN A 104 -19.02 -13.08 -14.53
N PRO A 105 -18.92 -11.79 -14.92
CA PRO A 105 -18.86 -11.39 -16.32
C PRO A 105 -17.53 -11.75 -17.03
N ALA A 106 -16.49 -12.10 -16.26
CA ALA A 106 -15.20 -12.58 -16.75
C ALA A 106 -14.88 -13.97 -16.16
N PRO A 107 -14.16 -14.83 -16.89
CA PRO A 107 -13.88 -16.21 -16.45
C PRO A 107 -12.88 -16.30 -15.31
N ILE A 108 -12.05 -15.28 -15.09
CA ILE A 108 -11.12 -15.18 -13.96
C ILE A 108 -11.36 -13.85 -13.26
N GLN A 109 -11.58 -13.89 -11.94
CA GLN A 109 -11.78 -12.69 -11.13
C GLN A 109 -10.75 -12.62 -9.99
N VAL A 110 -10.17 -11.44 -9.79
CA VAL A 110 -9.01 -11.24 -8.92
C VAL A 110 -9.30 -10.10 -7.95
N SER A 111 -9.05 -10.29 -6.66
CA SER A 111 -8.99 -9.21 -5.68
C SER A 111 -7.57 -8.65 -5.61
N TYR A 112 -7.43 -7.32 -5.61
CA TYR A 112 -6.14 -6.69 -5.42
C TYR A 112 -6.24 -5.33 -4.72
N MET A 113 -5.34 -5.11 -3.75
CA MET A 113 -4.94 -3.84 -3.14
C MET A 113 -5.98 -3.03 -2.36
N GLY A 114 -7.18 -2.80 -2.90
CA GLY A 114 -8.18 -1.90 -2.31
C GLY A 114 -8.66 -2.31 -0.93
N PHE A 115 -8.66 -3.62 -0.64
CA PHE A 115 -9.06 -4.17 0.64
C PHE A 115 -7.97 -5.10 1.19
N PRO A 116 -7.41 -4.83 2.39
CA PRO A 116 -6.31 -5.62 2.96
C PRO A 116 -6.83 -6.87 3.67
N GLY A 117 -7.55 -7.73 2.94
CA GLY A 117 -8.11 -8.98 3.44
C GLY A 117 -8.82 -9.81 2.37
N THR A 118 -9.30 -10.98 2.77
CA THR A 118 -10.17 -11.86 1.97
C THR A 118 -11.49 -11.16 1.64
N THR A 119 -11.99 -11.37 0.42
CA THR A 119 -13.38 -11.06 0.09
C THR A 119 -14.33 -12.10 0.66
N GLY A 120 -13.88 -13.32 0.97
CA GLY A 120 -14.77 -14.39 1.43
C GLY A 120 -15.79 -14.83 0.37
N ALA A 121 -15.70 -14.32 -0.85
CA ALA A 121 -16.62 -14.59 -1.93
C ALA A 121 -16.14 -15.79 -2.75
N THR A 122 -17.08 -16.65 -3.14
CA THR A 122 -16.80 -17.81 -4.02
C THR A 122 -16.57 -17.42 -5.47
N CYS A 123 -16.98 -16.21 -5.86
CA CYS A 123 -16.82 -15.70 -7.21
C CYS A 123 -15.46 -15.04 -7.47
N ILE A 124 -14.60 -14.84 -6.46
CA ILE A 124 -13.26 -14.28 -6.64
C ILE A 124 -12.25 -15.43 -6.57
N ASP A 125 -11.53 -15.67 -7.67
CA ASP A 125 -10.63 -16.81 -7.81
C ASP A 125 -9.30 -16.60 -7.10
N TYR A 126 -8.74 -15.38 -7.21
CA TYR A 126 -7.38 -15.08 -6.76
C TYR A 126 -7.30 -13.82 -5.92
N LEU A 127 -6.35 -13.79 -4.97
CA LEU A 127 -5.92 -12.60 -4.25
C LEU A 127 -4.43 -12.37 -4.56
N VAL A 128 -4.13 -11.23 -5.18
CA VAL A 128 -2.75 -10.81 -5.41
C VAL A 128 -2.16 -10.26 -4.11
N THR A 129 -1.12 -10.92 -3.63
CA THR A 129 -0.46 -10.66 -2.33
C THR A 129 1.03 -11.03 -2.44
N ASP A 130 1.73 -11.16 -1.31
CA ASP A 130 3.10 -11.66 -1.25
C ASP A 130 3.30 -12.65 -0.10
N GLU A 131 4.45 -13.31 -0.10
CA GLU A 131 4.77 -14.38 0.83
C GLU A 131 4.89 -13.88 2.29
N PHE A 132 5.23 -12.61 2.49
CA PHE A 132 5.34 -12.04 3.84
C PHE A 132 3.98 -11.66 4.39
N VAL A 133 3.13 -10.99 3.59
CA VAL A 133 1.82 -10.47 3.99
C VAL A 133 0.80 -11.59 4.18
N SER A 134 0.78 -12.56 3.26
CA SER A 134 -0.16 -13.67 3.28
C SER A 134 0.59 -15.00 3.06
N PRO A 135 1.41 -15.46 4.03
CA PRO A 135 2.14 -16.72 3.90
C PRO A 135 1.14 -17.89 3.79
N LEU A 136 1.52 -18.96 3.08
CA LEU A 136 0.63 -20.10 2.84
C LEU A 136 0.15 -20.79 4.13
N ARG A 137 0.87 -20.67 5.25
CA ARG A 137 0.38 -21.15 6.56
C ARG A 137 -0.94 -20.50 7.00
N PHE A 138 -1.24 -19.31 6.49
CA PHE A 138 -2.47 -18.57 6.74
C PHE A 138 -3.47 -18.66 5.58
N SER A 139 -3.22 -19.52 4.58
CA SER A 139 -4.11 -19.65 3.40
C SER A 139 -5.55 -20.01 3.76
N HIS A 140 -5.76 -20.72 4.87
CA HIS A 140 -7.08 -21.11 5.37
C HIS A 140 -8.00 -19.92 5.75
N ILE A 141 -7.44 -18.72 5.91
CA ILE A 141 -8.21 -17.48 6.20
C ILE A 141 -8.81 -16.88 4.91
N TYR A 142 -8.29 -17.27 3.74
CA TYR A 142 -8.65 -16.66 2.46
C TYR A 142 -9.52 -17.63 1.65
N SER A 143 -10.61 -17.11 1.06
CA SER A 143 -11.41 -17.89 0.12
C SER A 143 -10.71 -17.98 -1.23
N GLU A 144 -9.97 -16.94 -1.60
CA GLU A 144 -9.22 -16.85 -2.84
C GLU A 144 -7.92 -17.66 -2.81
N LYS A 145 -7.43 -17.99 -4.00
CA LYS A 145 -6.07 -18.52 -4.15
C LYS A 145 -5.05 -17.39 -4.14
N LEU A 146 -4.18 -17.44 -3.15
CA LEU A 146 -3.06 -16.52 -2.98
C LEU A 146 -2.09 -16.61 -4.16
N VAL A 147 -1.85 -15.45 -4.78
CA VAL A 147 -0.83 -15.24 -5.81
C VAL A 147 0.27 -14.38 -5.23
N HIS A 148 1.43 -14.97 -4.98
CA HIS A 148 2.56 -14.29 -4.38
C HIS A 148 3.40 -13.59 -5.44
N LEU A 149 3.32 -12.26 -5.48
CA LEU A 149 4.27 -11.45 -6.22
C LEU A 149 5.63 -11.44 -5.50
N PRO A 150 6.75 -11.34 -6.25
CA PRO A 150 8.06 -11.23 -5.65
C PRO A 150 8.23 -9.87 -4.95
N HIS A 151 9.05 -9.85 -3.91
CA HIS A 151 9.44 -8.67 -3.12
C HIS A 151 8.31 -8.03 -2.29
N CYS A 152 7.28 -7.48 -2.93
CA CYS A 152 6.14 -6.83 -2.28
C CYS A 152 4.92 -6.83 -3.20
N TYR A 153 3.74 -7.13 -2.64
CA TYR A 153 2.48 -7.02 -3.37
C TYR A 153 2.01 -5.57 -3.57
N PHE A 154 2.49 -4.67 -2.72
CA PHE A 154 2.00 -3.30 -2.61
C PHE A 154 2.73 -2.40 -3.62
N VAL A 155 2.11 -2.17 -4.78
CA VAL A 155 2.67 -1.28 -5.80
C VAL A 155 2.57 0.17 -5.34
N ASN A 156 3.50 0.98 -5.81
CA ASN A 156 3.41 2.44 -5.75
C ASN A 156 4.11 3.06 -6.97
N ASP A 157 3.87 4.34 -7.19
CA ASP A 157 4.28 5.06 -8.40
C ASP A 157 5.11 6.31 -8.08
N TYR A 158 5.78 6.29 -6.93
CA TYR A 158 6.40 7.51 -6.37
C TYR A 158 7.65 7.93 -7.14
N LYS A 159 8.36 6.99 -7.77
CA LYS A 159 9.51 7.31 -8.64
C LYS A 159 9.09 8.12 -9.86
N GLN A 160 7.87 7.93 -10.34
CA GLN A 160 7.29 8.61 -11.49
C GLN A 160 6.58 9.90 -11.07
N LYS A 161 5.90 9.90 -9.92
CA LYS A 161 4.93 10.95 -9.56
C LYS A 161 5.32 11.84 -8.40
N ASN A 162 6.26 11.42 -7.58
CA ASN A 162 6.67 12.13 -6.37
C ASN A 162 8.19 12.28 -6.31
N LEU A 163 8.89 12.25 -7.45
CA LEU A 163 10.33 12.49 -7.48
C LEU A 163 10.69 13.92 -7.09
N ASP A 164 9.80 14.87 -7.38
CA ASP A 164 9.94 16.29 -7.06
C ASP A 164 10.07 16.56 -5.56
N VAL A 165 9.46 15.72 -4.72
CA VAL A 165 9.55 15.85 -3.26
C VAL A 165 10.97 15.65 -2.72
N LEU A 166 11.87 15.08 -3.53
CA LEU A 166 13.26 14.85 -3.19
C LEU A 166 14.18 16.00 -3.61
N TYR A 167 13.67 17.02 -4.33
CA TYR A 167 14.49 18.11 -4.82
C TYR A 167 14.98 19.01 -3.67
N PRO A 168 16.25 19.49 -3.69
CA PRO A 168 16.82 20.27 -2.60
C PRO A 168 16.06 21.57 -2.26
N ASN A 169 15.38 22.15 -3.25
CA ASN A 169 14.58 23.37 -3.09
C ASN A 169 13.22 23.12 -2.39
N CYS A 170 12.87 21.87 -2.09
CA CYS A 170 11.63 21.49 -1.42
C CYS A 170 11.83 21.16 0.08
N GLN A 171 12.97 21.56 0.67
CA GLN A 171 13.27 21.29 2.07
C GLN A 171 12.48 22.20 3.01
N HIS A 172 11.63 21.58 3.83
CA HIS A 172 10.97 22.24 4.95
C HIS A 172 11.86 22.22 6.19
N LYS A 173 11.51 23.06 7.18
CA LYS A 173 12.11 23.06 8.51
C LYS A 173 11.11 22.55 9.54
N ARG A 174 11.61 22.05 10.66
CA ARG A 174 10.76 21.63 11.79
C ARG A 174 9.95 22.80 12.33
N SER A 175 10.53 23.99 12.35
CA SER A 175 9.84 25.24 12.71
C SER A 175 8.54 25.49 11.92
N ASP A 176 8.48 25.08 10.65
CA ASP A 176 7.32 25.30 9.78
C ASP A 176 6.06 24.55 10.25
N TYR A 177 6.26 23.50 11.07
CA TYR A 177 5.20 22.68 11.64
C TYR A 177 5.14 22.77 13.17
N GLY A 178 5.81 23.76 13.77
CA GLY A 178 5.88 23.91 15.22
C GLY A 178 6.62 22.78 15.93
N LEU A 179 7.53 22.10 15.24
CA LEU A 179 8.35 21.04 15.81
C LEU A 179 9.64 21.60 16.42
N PRO A 180 10.11 21.03 17.54
CA PRO A 180 11.39 21.41 18.14
C PRO A 180 12.58 20.87 17.34
N GLU A 181 13.59 21.72 17.13
CA GLU A 181 14.80 21.38 16.37
C GLU A 181 15.77 20.48 17.16
N ASP A 182 15.72 20.52 18.49
CA ASP A 182 16.66 19.88 19.40
C ASP A 182 16.18 18.54 20.00
N LYS A 183 14.96 18.09 19.66
CA LYS A 183 14.39 16.82 20.15
C LYS A 183 14.46 15.70 19.13
N PHE A 184 14.40 14.46 19.62
CA PHE A 184 14.06 13.30 18.79
C PHE A 184 12.58 13.32 18.42
N ILE A 185 12.24 13.22 17.14
CA ILE A 185 10.85 13.22 16.67
C ILE A 185 10.45 11.81 16.22
N PHE A 186 9.70 11.12 17.07
CA PHE A 186 8.92 9.97 16.63
C PHE A 186 7.71 10.46 15.83
N ALA A 187 7.27 9.72 14.82
CA ALA A 187 6.09 10.08 14.05
C ALA A 187 5.14 8.90 13.84
N CYS A 188 3.84 9.19 13.84
CA CYS A 188 2.82 8.31 13.28
C CYS A 188 1.74 9.15 12.60
N PHE A 189 1.67 9.06 11.27
CA PHE A 189 0.68 9.79 10.48
C PHE A 189 -0.49 8.92 10.03
N ASN A 190 -0.71 7.80 10.72
CA ASN A 190 -1.90 7.00 10.53
C ASN A 190 -3.13 7.71 11.13
N GLN A 191 -4.31 7.39 10.61
CA GLN A 191 -5.55 7.80 11.25
C GLN A 191 -5.65 7.18 12.64
N LEU A 192 -6.26 7.92 13.58
CA LEU A 192 -6.24 7.54 14.99
C LEU A 192 -6.94 6.21 15.27
N TYR A 193 -7.85 5.75 14.41
CA TYR A 193 -8.51 4.45 14.57
C TYR A 193 -7.55 3.25 14.45
N LYS A 194 -6.36 3.44 13.87
CA LYS A 194 -5.34 2.38 13.76
C LYS A 194 -4.57 2.17 15.06
N MET A 195 -4.75 3.06 16.05
CA MET A 195 -4.13 2.95 17.36
C MET A 195 -5.10 2.34 18.36
N ASP A 196 -4.57 1.47 19.20
CA ASP A 196 -5.24 0.89 20.35
C ASP A 196 -4.48 1.22 21.65
N PRO A 197 -5.03 0.89 22.83
CA PRO A 197 -4.37 1.20 24.10
C PRO A 197 -2.98 0.56 24.24
N GLU A 198 -2.78 -0.67 23.72
CA GLU A 198 -1.50 -1.39 23.88
C GLU A 198 -0.35 -0.69 23.16
N ILE A 199 -0.55 -0.29 21.89
CA ILE A 199 0.50 0.42 21.15
C ILE A 199 0.74 1.83 21.73
N PHE A 200 -0.31 2.52 22.17
CA PHE A 200 -0.17 3.86 22.71
C PHE A 200 0.52 3.86 24.09
N ASP A 201 0.26 2.85 24.92
CA ASP A 201 1.00 2.63 26.18
C ASP A 201 2.48 2.38 25.91
N THR A 202 2.79 1.60 24.88
CA THR A 202 4.17 1.34 24.46
C THR A 202 4.86 2.63 24.03
N TRP A 203 4.19 3.48 23.25
CA TRP A 203 4.74 4.78 22.88
C TRP A 203 4.93 5.72 24.07
N CYS A 204 4.03 5.69 25.06
CA CYS A 204 4.22 6.41 26.31
C CYS A 204 5.48 5.93 27.05
N ASN A 205 5.76 4.63 27.06
CA ASN A 205 6.99 4.08 27.64
C ASN A 205 8.24 4.52 26.86
N ILE A 206 8.20 4.50 25.52
CA ILE A 206 9.28 5.01 24.67
C ILE A 206 9.59 6.47 25.02
N LEU A 207 8.57 7.34 25.10
CA LEU A 207 8.73 8.76 25.41
C LEU A 207 9.32 9.01 26.81
N LYS A 208 8.98 8.17 27.80
CA LYS A 208 9.59 8.23 29.14
C LYS A 208 11.06 7.79 29.14
N ARG A 209 11.41 6.79 28.32
CA ARG A 209 12.78 6.28 28.19
C ARG A 209 13.67 7.19 27.33
N VAL A 210 13.07 8.05 26.51
CA VAL A 210 13.76 9.04 25.67
C VAL A 210 13.22 10.44 26.01
N PRO A 211 13.57 11.03 27.17
CA PRO A 211 12.92 12.25 27.65
C PRO A 211 13.10 13.46 26.72
N ASN A 212 14.20 13.55 25.98
CA ASN A 212 14.41 14.57 24.95
C ASN A 212 13.79 14.17 23.59
N SER A 213 12.52 13.78 23.60
CA SER A 213 11.78 13.38 22.39
C SER A 213 10.34 13.88 22.39
N ALA A 214 9.72 13.87 21.22
CA ALA A 214 8.29 14.08 21.03
C ALA A 214 7.73 13.08 20.00
N LEU A 215 6.44 12.81 20.11
CA LEU A 215 5.65 12.00 19.20
C LEU A 215 4.73 12.92 18.39
N TRP A 216 4.90 12.87 17.06
CA TRP A 216 4.18 13.67 16.10
C TRP A 216 3.06 12.87 15.43
N LEU A 217 1.80 13.25 15.70
CA LEU A 217 0.60 12.50 15.31
C LEU A 217 -0.25 13.25 14.30
N LEU A 218 -0.94 12.51 13.44
CA LEU A 218 -1.99 13.06 12.58
C LEU A 218 -3.26 13.36 13.39
N ARG A 219 -3.79 14.57 13.28
CA ARG A 219 -5.08 14.99 13.86
C ARG A 219 -6.24 14.49 12.99
N PHE A 220 -6.52 13.17 13.01
CA PHE A 220 -7.64 12.63 12.25
C PHE A 220 -8.27 11.35 12.86
N PRO A 221 -9.50 11.44 13.41
CA PRO A 221 -10.36 12.63 13.48
C PRO A 221 -9.91 13.62 14.57
N ALA A 222 -10.24 14.91 14.41
CA ALA A 222 -9.82 15.96 15.35
C ALA A 222 -10.27 15.74 16.80
N ALA A 223 -11.43 15.09 17.00
CA ALA A 223 -11.95 14.78 18.32
C ALA A 223 -11.04 13.84 19.15
N GLY A 224 -10.11 13.13 18.52
CA GLY A 224 -9.19 12.22 19.22
C GLY A 224 -8.01 12.92 19.92
N GLU A 225 -7.64 14.15 19.52
CA GLU A 225 -6.45 14.82 20.06
C GLU A 225 -6.51 15.01 21.58
N MET A 226 -7.60 15.60 22.08
CA MET A 226 -7.74 15.89 23.51
C MET A 226 -7.66 14.61 24.37
N ARG A 227 -8.25 13.51 23.88
CA ARG A 227 -8.26 12.23 24.59
C ARG A 227 -6.87 11.60 24.64
N LEU A 228 -6.13 11.62 23.54
CA LEU A 228 -4.78 11.07 23.48
C LEU A 228 -3.80 11.88 24.35
N ARG A 229 -3.92 13.22 24.36
CA ARG A 229 -3.13 14.08 25.26
C ARG A 229 -3.40 13.75 26.72
N ALA A 230 -4.68 13.70 27.12
CA ALA A 230 -5.06 13.38 28.49
C ALA A 230 -4.59 11.98 28.90
N TYR A 231 -4.72 11.00 28.01
CA TYR A 231 -4.25 9.63 28.25
C TYR A 231 -2.73 9.58 28.43
N ALA A 232 -1.96 10.24 27.56
CA ALA A 232 -0.50 10.29 27.65
C ALA A 232 -0.04 10.93 28.97
N VAL A 233 -0.66 12.04 29.38
CA VAL A 233 -0.39 12.70 30.67
C VAL A 233 -0.67 11.76 31.84
N ALA A 234 -1.80 11.04 31.81
CA ALA A 234 -2.13 10.05 32.83
C ALA A 234 -1.13 8.87 32.89
N LYS A 235 -0.37 8.62 31.81
CA LYS A 235 0.70 7.62 31.72
C LYS A 235 2.10 8.18 32.04
N GLY A 236 2.19 9.44 32.44
CA GLY A 236 3.43 10.11 32.86
C GLY A 236 4.24 10.73 31.72
N VAL A 237 3.63 10.97 30.55
CA VAL A 237 4.26 11.70 29.43
C VAL A 237 4.03 13.20 29.59
N LEU A 238 5.06 14.01 29.32
CA LEU A 238 4.92 15.47 29.41
C LEU A 238 4.05 16.02 28.25
N PRO A 239 3.18 17.01 28.48
CA PRO A 239 2.25 17.53 27.46
C PRO A 239 2.93 17.95 26.14
N GLU A 240 4.13 18.53 26.21
CA GLU A 240 4.93 18.99 25.08
C GLU A 240 5.57 17.86 24.26
N GLN A 241 5.55 16.61 24.75
CA GLN A 241 6.03 15.46 24.00
C GLN A 241 4.98 14.91 23.03
N ILE A 242 3.73 15.41 23.07
CA ILE A 242 2.69 15.00 22.11
C ILE A 242 2.39 16.20 21.20
N ILE A 243 2.66 16.06 19.91
CA ILE A 243 2.45 17.12 18.91
C ILE A 243 1.49 16.59 17.84
N PHE A 244 0.53 17.41 17.42
CA PHE A 244 -0.42 17.06 16.37
C PHE A 244 -0.21 17.93 15.13
N THR A 245 -0.45 17.35 13.95
CA THR A 245 -0.50 18.06 12.68
C THR A 245 -1.78 17.71 11.92
N ASP A 246 -2.27 18.64 11.11
CA ASP A 246 -3.44 18.44 10.27
C ASP A 246 -3.15 17.52 9.07
N VAL A 247 -4.22 17.11 8.40
CA VAL A 247 -4.12 16.43 7.10
C VAL A 247 -3.48 17.38 6.10
N ALA A 248 -2.48 16.90 5.38
CA ALA A 248 -1.78 17.65 4.35
C ALA A 248 -2.04 17.06 2.96
N MET A 249 -1.85 17.88 1.93
CA MET A 249 -1.79 17.39 0.55
C MET A 249 -0.67 16.36 0.40
N LYS A 250 -0.79 15.45 -0.58
CA LYS A 250 0.11 14.30 -0.73
C LYS A 250 1.60 14.66 -0.75
N ASN A 251 2.00 15.63 -1.58
CA ASN A 251 3.40 16.05 -1.69
C ASN A 251 3.92 16.64 -0.38
N GLU A 252 3.10 17.47 0.27
CA GLU A 252 3.41 18.06 1.58
C GLU A 252 3.54 16.98 2.67
N HIS A 253 2.66 15.99 2.66
CA HIS A 253 2.68 14.86 3.58
C HIS A 253 3.99 14.06 3.46
N ILE A 254 4.44 13.78 2.24
CA ILE A 254 5.71 13.09 2.01
C ILE A 254 6.88 13.97 2.46
N ARG A 255 6.92 15.25 2.06
CA ARG A 255 8.02 16.17 2.38
C ARG A 255 8.19 16.34 3.89
N ARG A 256 7.10 16.63 4.61
CA ARG A 256 7.14 16.82 6.07
C ARG A 256 7.56 15.54 6.81
N SER A 257 7.31 14.37 6.23
CA SER A 257 7.71 13.10 6.84
C SER A 257 9.22 12.99 7.01
N ALA A 258 10.01 13.63 6.16
CA ALA A 258 11.48 13.66 6.29
C ALA A 258 11.97 14.46 7.51
N LEU A 259 11.10 15.23 8.18
CA LEU A 259 11.45 16.01 9.38
C LEU A 259 11.43 15.18 10.67
N ALA A 260 10.76 14.02 10.63
CA ALA A 260 10.79 13.06 11.73
C ALA A 260 12.08 12.24 11.71
N ASP A 261 12.41 11.62 12.84
CA ASP A 261 13.60 10.78 12.99
C ASP A 261 13.27 9.28 12.86
N LEU A 262 12.13 8.85 13.40
CA LEU A 262 11.68 7.45 13.33
C LEU A 262 10.15 7.35 13.27
N PHE A 263 9.63 6.56 12.35
CA PHE A 263 8.20 6.26 12.28
C PHE A 263 7.84 5.07 13.19
N LEU A 264 6.78 5.23 13.97
CA LEU A 264 6.23 4.19 14.83
C LEU A 264 4.95 3.64 14.18
N ASP A 265 5.03 2.44 13.61
CA ASP A 265 3.90 1.79 12.96
C ASP A 265 2.89 1.22 13.98
N THR A 266 1.65 1.05 13.54
CA THR A 266 0.55 0.51 14.35
C THR A 266 0.33 -0.99 14.08
N PRO A 267 0.51 -1.90 15.05
CA PRO A 267 0.46 -3.35 14.81
C PRO A 267 -0.90 -3.88 14.35
N LEU A 268 -2.02 -3.39 14.92
CA LEU A 268 -3.36 -3.92 14.59
C LEU A 268 -3.86 -3.54 13.19
N CYS A 269 -3.33 -2.46 12.62
CA CYS A 269 -3.54 -2.08 11.24
C CYS A 269 -2.36 -1.20 10.82
N ASN A 270 -1.48 -1.72 9.97
CA ASN A 270 -0.25 -1.04 9.64
C ASN A 270 -0.49 0.24 8.83
N ALA A 271 0.56 1.05 8.77
CA ALA A 271 0.78 2.02 7.72
C ALA A 271 0.89 1.30 6.36
N HIS A 272 -0.09 1.52 5.49
CA HIS A 272 -0.10 0.98 4.13
C HIS A 272 0.46 2.05 3.19
N THR A 273 -0.39 2.90 2.62
CA THR A 273 0.02 4.08 1.85
C THR A 273 0.97 4.97 2.65
N THR A 274 0.65 5.29 3.91
CA THR A 274 1.53 6.07 4.80
C THR A 274 2.90 5.42 4.98
N GLY A 275 2.96 4.08 5.01
CA GLY A 275 4.23 3.36 5.15
C GLY A 275 5.11 3.56 3.90
N THR A 276 4.49 3.59 2.73
CA THR A 276 5.19 3.88 1.47
C THR A 276 5.64 5.35 1.43
N ASP A 277 4.78 6.27 1.89
CA ASP A 277 5.07 7.72 1.94
C ASP A 277 6.32 8.02 2.74
N ILE A 278 6.40 7.47 3.95
CA ILE A 278 7.52 7.75 4.84
C ILE A 278 8.81 7.06 4.38
N LEU A 279 8.73 5.86 3.79
CA LEU A 279 9.91 5.18 3.24
C LEU A 279 10.45 5.93 2.02
N TRP A 280 9.55 6.50 1.21
CA TRP A 280 9.96 7.39 0.11
C TRP A 280 10.60 8.68 0.62
N ALA A 281 10.09 9.26 1.71
CA ALA A 281 10.76 10.37 2.39
C ALA A 281 12.13 9.99 2.97
N GLY A 282 12.42 8.69 3.12
CA GLY A 282 13.66 8.16 3.71
C GLY A 282 13.63 8.11 5.23
N LEU A 283 12.43 8.10 5.82
CA LEU A 283 12.20 7.93 7.26
C LEU A 283 12.16 6.43 7.59
N PRO A 284 13.06 5.91 8.44
CA PRO A 284 12.98 4.53 8.92
C PRO A 284 11.71 4.31 9.76
N MET A 285 11.22 3.06 9.84
CA MET A 285 10.09 2.70 10.71
C MET A 285 10.40 1.51 11.61
N VAL A 286 9.62 1.38 12.69
CA VAL A 286 9.52 0.13 13.48
C VAL A 286 8.12 -0.45 13.28
N THR A 287 8.03 -1.71 12.86
CA THR A 287 6.76 -2.41 12.65
C THR A 287 6.77 -3.82 13.23
N LEU A 288 5.62 -4.23 13.78
CA LEU A 288 5.38 -5.53 14.38
C LEU A 288 4.32 -6.28 13.56
N PRO A 289 4.72 -7.26 12.73
CA PRO A 289 3.79 -8.06 11.97
C PRO A 289 3.04 -9.05 12.87
N LEU A 290 1.69 -9.06 12.78
CA LEU A 290 0.84 -10.03 13.47
C LEU A 290 0.31 -11.08 12.47
N GLU A 291 -0.91 -11.59 12.65
CA GLU A 291 -1.45 -12.68 11.81
C GLU A 291 -2.20 -12.20 10.56
N LYS A 292 -3.01 -11.14 10.66
CA LYS A 292 -3.91 -10.70 9.57
C LYS A 292 -3.15 -9.93 8.50
N MET A 293 -3.61 -9.99 7.25
CA MET A 293 -3.03 -9.24 6.12
C MET A 293 -2.76 -7.76 6.46
N ALA A 294 -3.76 -7.04 6.99
CA ALA A 294 -3.65 -5.63 7.35
C ALA A 294 -2.56 -5.31 8.40
N THR A 295 -2.10 -6.31 9.16
CA THR A 295 -1.07 -6.19 10.20
C THR A 295 0.34 -6.52 9.70
N ARG A 296 0.51 -6.87 8.42
CA ARG A 296 1.79 -7.35 7.86
C ARG A 296 2.29 -6.52 6.68
N VAL A 297 1.51 -5.56 6.20
CA VAL A 297 1.83 -4.74 5.02
C VAL A 297 3.13 -3.96 5.26
N ALA A 298 3.28 -3.26 6.39
CA ALA A 298 4.47 -2.45 6.65
C ALA A 298 5.76 -3.29 6.67
N GLY A 299 5.70 -4.53 7.19
CA GLY A 299 6.84 -5.43 7.15
C GLY A 299 7.21 -5.85 5.72
N SER A 300 6.24 -6.07 4.83
CA SER A 300 6.51 -6.31 3.40
C SER A 300 7.13 -5.10 2.71
N LEU A 301 6.64 -3.89 2.99
CA LEU A 301 7.27 -2.65 2.51
C LEU A 301 8.73 -2.57 2.97
N CYS A 302 8.99 -2.83 4.27
CA CYS A 302 10.33 -2.82 4.85
C CYS A 302 11.27 -3.82 4.17
N LEU A 303 10.83 -5.06 3.94
CA LEU A 303 11.64 -6.07 3.26
C LEU A 303 11.96 -5.66 1.82
N ALA A 304 11.02 -5.06 1.10
CA ALA A 304 11.23 -4.62 -0.28
C ALA A 304 12.16 -3.40 -0.41
N THR A 305 12.51 -2.73 0.70
CA THR A 305 13.62 -1.76 0.71
C THR A 305 15.00 -2.43 0.74
N GLY A 306 15.07 -3.71 1.11
CA GLY A 306 16.32 -4.43 1.40
C GLY A 306 16.84 -4.23 2.84
N LEU A 307 16.12 -3.50 3.69
CA LEU A 307 16.54 -3.11 5.05
C LEU A 307 15.53 -3.57 6.12
N GLY A 308 14.75 -4.62 5.83
CA GLY A 308 13.68 -5.09 6.70
C GLY A 308 14.14 -5.58 8.08
N GLU A 309 15.33 -6.17 8.18
CA GLU A 309 15.89 -6.67 9.45
C GLU A 309 16.08 -5.56 10.50
N ASP A 310 16.38 -4.34 10.05
CA ASP A 310 16.57 -3.17 10.91
C ASP A 310 15.23 -2.51 11.32
N MET A 311 14.11 -2.85 10.67
CA MET A 311 12.80 -2.21 10.86
C MET A 311 11.71 -3.14 11.42
N ILE A 312 11.86 -4.47 11.27
CA ILE A 312 10.87 -5.46 11.72
C ILE A 312 11.28 -6.01 13.10
N VAL A 313 10.29 -6.12 13.98
CA VAL A 313 10.42 -6.70 15.32
C VAL A 313 9.38 -7.80 15.53
N TYR A 314 9.56 -8.66 16.54
CA TYR A 314 8.72 -9.86 16.71
C TYR A 314 7.93 -9.91 18.03
N SER A 315 8.00 -8.85 18.83
CA SER A 315 7.15 -8.68 20.01
C SER A 315 6.97 -7.20 20.36
N MET A 316 5.95 -6.88 21.16
CA MET A 316 5.76 -5.52 21.70
C MET A 316 6.95 -5.06 22.54
N LYS A 317 7.62 -5.98 23.25
CA LYS A 317 8.85 -5.68 23.97
C LYS A 317 9.97 -5.27 23.00
N GLU A 318 10.20 -6.05 21.94
CA GLU A 318 11.20 -5.70 20.93
C GLU A 318 10.87 -4.41 20.19
N TYR A 319 9.58 -4.10 19.98
CA TYR A 319 9.14 -2.84 19.41
C TYR A 319 9.62 -1.66 20.27
N GLU A 320 9.37 -1.70 21.58
CA GLU A 320 9.84 -0.67 22.51
C GLU A 320 11.37 -0.58 22.51
N GLU A 321 12.06 -1.72 22.65
CA GLU A 321 13.53 -1.76 22.70
C GLU A 321 14.16 -1.24 21.40
N ARG A 322 13.62 -1.60 20.24
CA ARG A 322 14.13 -1.15 18.94
C ARG A 322 13.98 0.35 18.79
N ALA A 323 12.81 0.89 19.12
CA ALA A 323 12.55 2.32 19.03
C ALA A 323 13.48 3.13 19.96
N VAL A 324 13.65 2.69 21.21
CA VAL A 324 14.55 3.33 22.18
C VAL A 324 16.01 3.20 21.74
N ALA A 325 16.45 2.03 21.28
CA ALA A 325 17.83 1.81 20.83
C ALA A 325 18.19 2.69 19.63
N LEU A 326 17.29 2.83 18.65
CA LEU A 326 17.48 3.72 17.51
C LEU A 326 17.48 5.20 17.94
N ALA A 327 16.62 5.57 18.89
CA ALA A 327 16.54 6.95 19.36
C ALA A 327 17.76 7.41 20.15
N LEU A 328 18.34 6.51 20.95
CA LEU A 328 19.55 6.78 21.74
C LEU A 328 20.85 6.60 20.94
N ASN A 329 20.80 5.91 19.78
CA ASN A 329 21.97 5.71 18.91
C ASN A 329 21.78 6.43 17.56
N ARG A 330 21.97 7.75 17.59
CA ARG A 330 21.84 8.62 16.41
C ARG A 330 22.71 8.18 15.21
N PRO A 331 24.00 7.78 15.39
CA PRO A 331 24.80 7.30 14.27
C PRO A 331 24.19 6.08 13.56
N LYS A 332 23.67 5.11 14.34
CA LYS A 332 23.03 3.92 13.76
C LYS A 332 21.75 4.26 12.99
N LEU A 333 20.90 5.12 13.55
CA LEU A 333 19.69 5.57 12.87
C LEU A 333 20.02 6.36 11.58
N GLN A 334 21.04 7.21 11.63
CA GLN A 334 21.50 7.97 10.47
C GLN A 334 22.03 7.06 9.36
N ASP A 335 22.78 6.00 9.71
CA ASP A 335 23.23 4.99 8.77
C ASP A 335 22.04 4.28 8.08
N LEU A 336 21.03 3.86 8.86
CA LEU A 336 19.81 3.26 8.32
C LEU A 336 19.06 4.21 7.38
N ALA A 337 18.89 5.47 7.77
CA ALA A 337 18.25 6.50 6.93
C ALA A 337 19.04 6.77 5.65
N ASN A 338 20.38 6.78 5.71
CA ASN A 338 21.25 6.94 4.55
C ASN A 338 21.15 5.74 3.60
N LYS A 339 21.12 4.52 4.12
CA LYS A 339 20.90 3.29 3.33
C LYS A 339 19.53 3.29 2.64
N LEU A 340 18.46 3.71 3.32
CA LEU A 340 17.14 3.87 2.71
C LEU A 340 17.17 4.86 1.55
N LYS A 341 17.77 6.04 1.76
CA LYS A 341 17.92 7.07 0.73
C LYS A 341 18.73 6.58 -0.47
N ALA A 342 19.80 5.83 -0.23
CA ALA A 342 20.65 5.27 -1.29
C ALA A 342 19.93 4.17 -2.09
N ALA A 343 19.19 3.29 -1.42
CA ALA A 343 18.49 2.18 -2.07
C ALA A 343 17.19 2.61 -2.79
N ARG A 344 16.60 3.74 -2.41
CA ARG A 344 15.27 4.21 -2.86
C ARG A 344 15.02 4.11 -4.37
N LEU A 345 16.00 4.47 -5.20
CA LEU A 345 15.80 4.52 -6.66
C LEU A 345 15.99 3.17 -7.36
N SER A 346 16.51 2.17 -6.66
CA SER A 346 16.87 0.84 -7.18
C SER A 346 16.22 -0.33 -6.45
N CYS A 347 15.64 -0.11 -5.26
CA CYS A 347 15.00 -1.19 -4.51
C CYS A 347 13.68 -1.61 -5.18
N PRO A 348 13.28 -2.88 -5.03
CA PRO A 348 12.02 -3.38 -5.60
C PRO A 348 10.78 -2.59 -5.19
N LEU A 349 10.77 -2.00 -3.98
CA LEU A 349 9.62 -1.25 -3.48
C LEU A 349 9.21 -0.10 -4.41
N PHE A 350 10.15 0.60 -5.04
CA PHE A 350 9.88 1.77 -5.89
C PHE A 350 10.14 1.51 -7.39
N ASP A 351 10.18 0.23 -7.79
CA ASP A 351 10.32 -0.19 -9.19
C ASP A 351 8.97 -0.66 -9.76
N THR A 352 8.11 0.31 -10.07
CA THR A 352 6.76 0.09 -10.61
C THR A 352 6.79 -0.72 -11.91
N ALA A 353 7.76 -0.48 -12.79
CA ALA A 353 7.86 -1.18 -14.06
C ALA A 353 8.20 -2.68 -13.86
N ARG A 354 9.13 -2.99 -12.96
CA ARG A 354 9.42 -4.39 -12.57
C ARG A 354 8.20 -5.03 -11.92
N TRP A 355 7.49 -4.30 -11.06
CA TRP A 355 6.27 -4.80 -10.43
C TRP A 355 5.18 -5.14 -11.46
N VAL A 356 4.94 -4.27 -12.44
CA VAL A 356 3.97 -4.50 -13.52
C VAL A 356 4.34 -5.70 -14.38
N ARG A 357 5.62 -5.90 -14.71
CA ARG A 357 6.06 -7.13 -15.40
C ARG A 357 5.76 -8.40 -14.60
N ASN A 358 5.90 -8.35 -13.27
CA ASN A 358 5.54 -9.48 -12.40
C ASN A 358 4.04 -9.70 -12.31
N LEU A 359 3.24 -8.64 -12.35
CA LEU A 359 1.80 -8.73 -12.45
C LEU A 359 1.37 -9.34 -13.80
N ASP A 360 2.01 -8.96 -14.92
CA ASP A 360 1.77 -9.57 -16.23
C ASP A 360 2.04 -11.08 -16.19
N ARG A 361 3.19 -11.50 -15.64
CA ARG A 361 3.49 -12.93 -15.42
C ARG A 361 2.38 -13.63 -14.63
N ALA A 362 1.89 -13.00 -13.56
CA ALA A 362 0.79 -13.54 -12.77
C ALA A 362 -0.48 -13.76 -13.62
N TYR A 363 -0.85 -12.78 -14.42
CA TYR A 363 -2.01 -12.85 -15.30
C TYR A 363 -1.90 -13.95 -16.35
N PHE A 364 -0.75 -14.07 -17.01
CA PHE A 364 -0.54 -15.16 -17.97
C PHE A 364 -0.56 -16.53 -17.30
N LYS A 365 -0.03 -16.66 -16.07
CA LYS A 365 -0.16 -17.92 -15.32
C LYS A 365 -1.61 -18.27 -15.03
N MET A 366 -2.40 -17.31 -14.54
CA MET A 366 -3.83 -17.51 -14.27
C MET A 366 -4.57 -17.95 -15.55
N TRP A 367 -4.29 -17.26 -16.66
CA TRP A 367 -4.91 -17.55 -17.95
C TRP A 367 -4.52 -18.93 -18.49
N ASN A 368 -3.24 -19.29 -18.45
CA ASN A 368 -2.75 -20.59 -18.92
C ASN A 368 -3.33 -21.76 -18.11
N LEU A 369 -3.49 -21.58 -16.79
CA LEU A 369 -4.17 -22.56 -15.94
C LEU A 369 -5.63 -22.73 -16.36
N HIS A 370 -6.34 -21.62 -16.59
CA HIS A 370 -7.73 -21.63 -17.04
C HIS A 370 -7.90 -22.31 -18.41
N CYS A 371 -7.09 -21.94 -19.40
CA CYS A 371 -7.11 -22.55 -20.75
C CYS A 371 -6.78 -24.05 -20.73
N SER A 372 -5.99 -24.49 -19.74
CA SER A 372 -5.67 -25.90 -19.53
C SER A 372 -6.76 -26.67 -18.77
N GLY A 373 -7.88 -26.03 -18.43
CA GLY A 373 -8.97 -26.63 -17.66
C GLY A 373 -8.64 -26.90 -16.19
N GLN A 374 -7.58 -26.29 -15.65
CA GLN A 374 -7.19 -26.44 -14.25
C GLN A 374 -7.96 -25.46 -13.36
N HIS A 375 -8.28 -25.90 -12.15
CA HIS A 375 -8.88 -25.03 -11.13
C HIS A 375 -7.86 -24.01 -10.60
N PRO A 376 -8.33 -22.87 -10.06
CA PRO A 376 -7.46 -21.93 -9.36
C PRO A 376 -6.64 -22.61 -8.27
N GLN A 377 -5.36 -22.28 -8.20
CA GLN A 377 -4.42 -22.78 -7.20
C GLN A 377 -3.46 -21.68 -6.74
N HIS A 378 -2.89 -21.85 -5.54
CA HIS A 378 -1.85 -20.95 -5.04
C HIS A 378 -0.61 -21.04 -5.93
N PHE A 379 0.05 -19.91 -6.19
CA PHE A 379 1.35 -19.92 -6.85
C PHE A 379 2.17 -18.68 -6.50
N LYS A 380 3.48 -18.81 -6.70
CA LYS A 380 4.45 -17.72 -6.52
C LYS A 380 5.02 -17.34 -7.88
N VAL A 381 5.02 -16.05 -8.18
CA VAL A 381 5.64 -15.50 -9.37
C VAL A 381 7.14 -15.42 -9.16
N THR A 382 7.89 -16.01 -10.08
CA THR A 382 9.35 -15.87 -10.17
C THR A 382 9.68 -14.89 -11.28
N GLU A 383 10.84 -14.24 -11.18
CA GLU A 383 11.28 -13.30 -12.20
C GLU A 383 11.99 -14.02 -13.36
N ASN A 384 11.29 -14.99 -13.93
CA ASN A 384 11.77 -15.87 -14.98
C ASN A 384 10.67 -16.05 -16.03
N ASP A 385 10.86 -15.48 -17.21
CA ASP A 385 9.87 -15.54 -18.30
C ASP A 385 9.66 -16.98 -18.83
N MET A 386 10.62 -17.88 -18.61
CA MET A 386 10.47 -19.29 -18.98
C MET A 386 9.46 -20.03 -18.09
N ASP A 387 9.30 -19.61 -16.83
CA ASP A 387 8.34 -20.20 -15.89
C ASP A 387 6.92 -19.63 -16.08
N PHE A 388 6.83 -18.50 -16.80
CA PHE A 388 5.63 -17.69 -17.02
C PHE A 388 5.48 -17.31 -18.50
N PRO A 389 5.38 -18.31 -19.41
CA PRO A 389 5.33 -18.04 -20.83
C PRO A 389 4.07 -17.27 -21.21
N TYR A 390 4.24 -16.33 -22.13
CA TYR A 390 3.15 -15.62 -22.82
C TYR A 390 2.49 -16.54 -23.87
N ASP A 391 2.08 -17.74 -23.45
CA ASP A 391 1.44 -18.71 -24.33
C ASP A 391 0.09 -18.17 -24.78
N ARG A 392 -0.06 -18.01 -26.10
CA ARG A 392 -1.22 -17.41 -26.76
C ARG A 392 -2.27 -18.42 -27.17
#